data_AF-A0A7C1PIQ1-F1
#
_entry.id   AF-A0A7C1PIQ1-F1
#
_cell.length_a   1.000
_cell.length_b   1.000
_cell.length_c   1.000
_cell.angle_alpha   90.00
_cell.angle_beta   90.00
_cell.angle_gamma   90.00
#
_symmetry.space_group_name_H-M   'P 1'
#
loop_
_entity.id
_entity.type
_entity.pdbx_description
1 polymer ?
#
loop_
_entity_poly.entity_id
_entity_poly.type
_entity_poly.pdbx_seq_one_letter_code
_entity_poly.pdbx_strand_id
1 'polypeptide(L)'
;MKKHILRFLIKQHEAGKTLGRYVIAEQFGVSEHEGRIYAYISKHLDEILAVAKGEVKMKEVNQSLTRPNVLILDIETAPLLVRCWGLWKQNINTDAIVKDWFILTWAVKWLNESEVYSGRVTPKEALVGDDGRISNDIWQFVEKADVIIAHNGRRFDMPRLNTRFILNQLGPPAPYAQIDTLDIARRNFAYSSNKLDYINKLFQIDRKMETNFKLWDDCCEGDEVALAMMEAYNKNDVGILEEHYYIVRPWIKSHPNMGLFVEGDGAKCPSCGGTDIRWLDKFYTTSVNKYSCFRCECGAIGRSRQTAVGKDERKNILSSTAR
;
A
#
# COMPACT_ATOMS: atom_id res chain seq x y z
N MET A 1 9.64 -24.60 26.95
CA MET A 1 9.68 -23.77 28.17
C MET A 1 10.25 -24.56 29.33
N LYS A 2 11.19 -24.01 30.11
CA LYS A 2 11.81 -24.72 31.23
C LYS A 2 10.82 -24.81 32.41
N LYS A 3 10.33 -26.02 32.73
CA LYS A 3 9.26 -26.26 33.74
C LYS A 3 9.53 -25.64 35.12
N HIS A 4 10.79 -25.58 35.53
CA HIS A 4 11.17 -24.98 36.83
C HIS A 4 10.98 -23.46 36.87
N ILE A 5 11.20 -22.75 35.75
CA ILE A 5 11.00 -21.30 35.64
C ILE A 5 9.50 -20.98 35.74
N LEU A 6 8.67 -21.73 35.00
CA LEU A 6 7.22 -21.54 35.04
C LEU A 6 6.63 -21.76 36.44
N ARG A 7 7.06 -22.83 37.14
CA ARG A 7 6.65 -23.08 38.54
C ARG A 7 7.05 -21.93 39.47
N PHE A 8 8.22 -21.35 39.26
CA PHE A 8 8.67 -20.20 40.04
C PHE A 8 7.81 -18.96 39.76
N LEU A 9 7.52 -18.66 38.49
CA LEU A 9 6.67 -17.52 38.11
C LEU A 9 5.26 -17.63 38.71
N ILE A 10 4.67 -18.83 38.70
CA ILE A 10 3.38 -19.09 39.36
C ILE A 10 3.44 -18.75 40.84
N LYS A 11 4.46 -19.24 41.54
CA LYS A 11 4.63 -18.98 42.97
C LYS A 11 4.83 -17.50 43.31
N GLN A 12 5.52 -16.74 42.44
CA GLN A 12 5.70 -15.29 42.63
C GLN A 12 4.40 -14.52 42.38
N HIS A 13 3.65 -14.92 41.36
CA HIS A 13 2.36 -14.35 41.02
C HIS A 13 1.33 -14.57 42.14
N GLU A 14 1.27 -15.78 42.70
CA GLU A 14 0.45 -16.10 43.90
C GLU A 14 0.84 -15.26 45.13
N ALA A 15 2.10 -14.82 45.20
CA ALA A 15 2.58 -13.90 46.22
C ALA A 15 2.38 -12.41 45.87
N GLY A 16 1.64 -12.10 44.80
CA GLY A 16 1.34 -10.74 44.34
C GLY A 16 2.51 -10.02 43.67
N LYS A 17 3.53 -10.75 43.21
CA LYS A 17 4.74 -10.17 42.60
C LYS A 17 4.80 -10.45 41.10
N THR A 18 5.03 -9.40 40.32
CA THR A 18 5.36 -9.50 38.89
C THR A 18 6.85 -9.24 38.69
N LEU A 19 7.52 -10.07 37.91
CA LEU A 19 8.96 -9.96 37.68
C LEU A 19 9.27 -9.32 36.33
N GLY A 20 10.18 -8.34 36.33
CA GLY A 20 10.68 -7.72 35.11
C GLY A 20 11.67 -8.62 34.36
N ARG A 21 11.80 -8.41 33.04
CA ARG A 21 12.63 -9.24 32.13
C ARG A 21 14.10 -9.39 32.58
N TYR A 22 14.69 -8.34 33.13
CA TYR A 22 16.11 -8.35 33.55
C TYR A 22 16.32 -9.21 34.79
N VAL A 23 15.38 -9.17 35.74
CA VAL A 23 15.41 -10.00 36.95
C VAL A 23 15.30 -11.47 36.59
N ILE A 24 14.43 -11.82 35.63
CA ILE A 24 14.25 -13.21 35.18
C ILE A 24 15.48 -13.71 34.42
N ALA A 25 16.04 -12.87 33.53
CA ALA A 25 17.23 -13.22 32.75
C ALA A 25 18.43 -13.51 33.66
N GLU A 26 18.67 -12.65 34.64
CA GLU A 26 19.75 -12.76 35.62
C GLU A 26 19.55 -13.97 36.55
N GLN A 27 18.34 -14.13 37.11
CA GLN A 27 18.06 -15.18 38.09
C GLN A 27 18.12 -16.60 37.51
N PHE A 28 17.79 -16.78 36.23
CA PHE A 28 17.73 -18.10 35.58
C PHE A 28 18.83 -18.33 34.53
N GLY A 29 19.74 -17.37 34.35
CA GLY A 29 20.81 -17.46 33.35
C GLY A 29 20.26 -17.70 31.94
N VAL A 30 19.16 -17.04 31.59
CA VAL A 30 18.53 -17.14 30.25
C VAL A 30 18.85 -15.91 29.41
N SER A 31 18.77 -16.05 28.08
CA SER A 31 19.01 -14.90 27.18
C SER A 31 18.01 -13.77 27.44
N GLU A 32 18.35 -12.52 27.08
CA GLU A 32 17.42 -11.39 27.23
C GLU A 32 16.12 -11.61 26.43
N HIS A 33 16.21 -12.26 25.27
CA HIS A 33 15.05 -12.66 24.45
C HIS A 33 14.15 -13.65 25.21
N GLU A 34 14.72 -14.69 25.81
CA GLU A 34 13.96 -15.61 26.67
C GLU A 34 13.40 -14.91 27.91
N GLY A 35 14.17 -14.00 28.53
CA GLY A 35 13.73 -13.18 29.65
C GLY A 35 12.50 -12.33 29.32
N ARG A 36 12.39 -11.80 28.09
CA ARG A 36 11.20 -11.09 27.60
C ARG A 36 9.98 -12.00 27.51
N ILE A 37 10.15 -13.22 27.00
CA ILE A 37 9.08 -14.22 26.90
C ILE A 37 8.55 -14.57 28.30
N TYR A 38 9.43 -14.81 29.27
CA TYR A 38 9.03 -15.13 30.64
C TYR A 38 8.40 -13.95 31.39
N ALA A 39 8.86 -12.72 31.15
CA ALA A 39 8.24 -11.51 31.70
C ALA A 39 6.82 -11.31 31.15
N TYR A 40 6.62 -11.58 29.85
CA TYR A 40 5.29 -11.56 29.25
C TYR A 40 4.37 -12.61 29.90
N ILE A 41 4.85 -13.84 30.06
CA ILE A 41 4.08 -14.90 30.73
C ILE A 41 3.75 -14.50 32.18
N SER A 42 4.70 -13.93 32.92
CA SER A 42 4.47 -13.47 34.29
C SER A 42 3.41 -12.38 34.37
N LYS A 43 3.35 -11.46 33.40
CA LYS A 43 2.39 -10.36 33.34
C LYS A 43 0.98 -10.85 32.99
N HIS A 44 0.88 -11.87 32.14
CA HIS A 44 -0.37 -12.40 31.61
C HIS A 44 -0.78 -13.72 32.29
N LEU A 45 -0.23 -14.02 33.46
CA LEU A 45 -0.36 -15.35 34.06
C LEU A 45 -1.81 -15.68 34.45
N ASP A 46 -2.58 -14.70 34.93
CA ASP A 46 -4.01 -14.88 35.24
C ASP A 46 -4.81 -15.28 34.01
N GLU A 47 -4.60 -14.61 32.88
CA GLU A 47 -5.27 -14.91 31.60
C GLU A 47 -4.88 -16.31 31.09
N ILE A 48 -3.58 -16.65 31.18
CA ILE A 48 -3.04 -17.94 30.75
C ILE A 48 -3.61 -19.07 31.62
N LEU A 49 -3.70 -18.87 32.95
CA LEU A 49 -4.25 -19.85 33.88
C LEU A 49 -5.77 -20.00 33.70
N ALA A 50 -6.50 -18.91 33.45
CA ALA A 50 -7.93 -18.93 33.18
C ALA A 50 -8.26 -19.69 31.88
N VAL A 51 -7.43 -19.55 30.84
CA VAL A 51 -7.51 -20.37 29.62
C VAL A 51 -7.21 -21.84 29.92
N ALA A 52 -6.15 -22.13 30.68
CA ALA A 52 -5.77 -23.50 31.02
C ALA A 52 -6.82 -24.24 31.87
N LYS A 53 -7.58 -23.50 32.69
CA LYS A 53 -8.71 -24.01 33.48
C LYS A 53 -10.02 -24.12 32.68
N GLY A 54 -10.04 -23.67 31.43
CA GLY A 54 -11.25 -23.66 30.59
C GLY A 54 -12.28 -22.61 31.00
N GLU A 55 -11.91 -21.67 31.88
CA GLU A 55 -12.78 -20.57 32.36
C GLU A 55 -12.94 -19.48 31.29
N VAL A 56 -11.96 -19.37 30.38
CA VAL A 56 -12.00 -18.51 29.19
C VAL A 56 -11.90 -19.39 27.96
N LYS A 57 -12.94 -19.39 27.11
CA LYS A 57 -12.81 -19.95 25.75
C LYS A 57 -11.78 -19.11 25.02
N MET A 58 -10.70 -19.74 24.55
CA MET A 58 -9.81 -19.11 23.59
C MET A 58 -10.65 -18.58 22.44
N LYS A 59 -10.59 -17.27 22.17
CA LYS A 59 -11.02 -16.78 20.86
C LYS A 59 -10.21 -17.58 19.86
N GLU A 60 -10.87 -18.27 18.95
CA GLU A 60 -10.21 -18.76 17.74
C GLU A 60 -9.43 -17.57 17.19
N VAL A 61 -8.11 -17.71 17.15
CA VAL A 61 -7.30 -16.85 16.32
C VAL A 61 -7.77 -17.19 14.92
N ASN A 62 -8.68 -16.38 14.37
CA ASN A 62 -8.83 -16.32 12.94
C ASN A 62 -7.41 -16.12 12.42
N GLN A 63 -6.83 -17.16 11.81
CA GLN A 63 -5.76 -16.97 10.86
C GLN A 63 -6.35 -15.95 9.88
N SER A 64 -5.98 -14.69 10.05
CA SER A 64 -6.38 -13.65 9.12
C SER A 64 -5.92 -14.19 7.77
N LEU A 65 -6.86 -14.44 6.85
CA LEU A 65 -6.56 -14.70 5.47
C LEU A 65 -5.40 -13.79 5.10
N THR A 66 -4.23 -14.36 4.79
CA THR A 66 -3.14 -13.55 4.25
C THR A 66 -3.75 -12.81 3.07
N ARG A 67 -3.77 -11.48 3.16
CA ARG A 67 -4.28 -10.61 2.09
C ARG A 67 -3.07 -9.87 1.57
N PRO A 68 -3.05 -9.52 0.28
CA PRO A 68 -1.96 -8.73 -0.24
C PRO A 68 -1.92 -7.40 0.52
N ASN A 69 -0.72 -6.97 0.89
CA ASN A 69 -0.48 -5.62 1.38
C ASN A 69 -0.59 -4.67 0.19
N VAL A 70 -1.79 -4.14 -0.04
CA VAL A 70 -2.06 -3.20 -1.14
C VAL A 70 -1.97 -1.78 -0.59
N LEU A 71 -0.94 -1.06 -0.99
CA LEU A 71 -0.67 0.31 -0.56
C LEU A 71 -1.19 1.29 -1.61
N ILE A 72 -2.05 2.22 -1.20
CA ILE A 72 -2.39 3.41 -1.98
C ILE A 72 -1.48 4.52 -1.50
N LEU A 73 -0.81 5.22 -2.41
CA LEU A 73 0.10 6.30 -2.04
C LEU A 73 0.03 7.47 -3.01
N ASP A 74 0.38 8.63 -2.46
CA ASP A 74 0.54 9.89 -3.18
C ASP A 74 1.60 10.74 -2.45
N ILE A 75 2.40 11.49 -3.20
CA ILE A 75 3.42 12.40 -2.64
C ILE A 75 3.27 13.82 -3.19
N GLU A 76 3.63 14.80 -2.37
CA GLU A 76 3.80 16.18 -2.81
C GLU A 76 5.26 16.59 -2.76
N THR A 77 5.74 17.22 -3.83
CA THR A 77 7.14 17.65 -3.94
C THR A 77 7.26 19.15 -4.13
N ALA A 78 8.31 19.72 -3.55
CA ALA A 78 8.70 21.10 -3.81
C ALA A 78 9.01 21.30 -5.30
N PRO A 79 8.63 22.45 -5.90
CA PRO A 79 9.06 22.80 -7.24
C PRO A 79 10.58 23.01 -7.28
N LEU A 80 11.16 22.85 -8.47
CA LEU A 80 12.54 23.28 -8.72
C LEU A 80 12.63 24.80 -8.55
N LEU A 81 13.59 25.28 -7.77
CA LEU A 81 13.94 26.70 -7.73
C LEU A 81 15.01 26.96 -8.80
N VAL A 82 14.66 27.75 -9.81
CA VAL A 82 15.52 27.99 -10.99
C VAL A 82 15.68 29.47 -11.26
N ARG A 83 16.83 29.86 -11.81
CA ARG A 83 17.05 31.18 -12.41
C ARG A 83 16.70 31.10 -13.90
N CYS A 84 15.82 31.97 -14.38
CA CYS A 84 15.49 32.06 -15.80
C CYS A 84 15.37 33.53 -16.25
N TRP A 85 15.60 33.77 -17.54
CA TRP A 85 15.57 35.12 -18.13
C TRP A 85 14.20 35.52 -18.69
N GLY A 86 13.27 34.56 -18.81
CA GLY A 86 11.96 34.81 -19.38
C GLY A 86 11.01 33.66 -19.14
N LEU A 87 9.72 33.91 -19.41
CA LEU A 87 8.65 32.95 -19.13
C LEU A 87 8.46 31.90 -20.24
N TRP A 88 8.77 32.26 -21.49
CA TRP A 88 8.40 31.46 -22.67
C TRP A 88 9.61 30.86 -23.38
N LYS A 89 9.44 29.63 -23.90
CA LYS A 89 10.41 28.90 -24.75
C LYS A 89 11.83 28.81 -24.15
N GLN A 90 11.92 28.68 -22.83
CA GLN A 90 13.18 28.46 -22.14
C GLN A 90 13.43 26.96 -21.97
N ASN A 91 14.63 26.49 -22.34
CA ASN A 91 15.16 25.21 -21.87
C ASN A 91 16.10 25.52 -20.71
N ILE A 92 15.73 25.13 -19.48
CA ILE A 92 16.50 25.45 -18.28
C ILE A 92 17.70 24.51 -18.19
N ASN A 93 18.91 25.06 -18.19
CA ASN A 93 20.14 24.30 -17.97
C ASN A 93 20.25 23.93 -16.47
N THR A 94 20.83 22.77 -16.16
CA THR A 94 21.07 22.32 -14.77
C THR A 94 21.86 23.32 -13.94
N ASP A 95 22.78 24.08 -14.53
CA ASP A 95 23.55 25.12 -13.81
C ASP A 95 22.68 26.28 -13.31
N ALA A 96 21.47 26.42 -13.84
CA ALA A 96 20.50 27.43 -13.42
C ALA A 96 19.61 26.96 -12.25
N ILE A 97 19.73 25.69 -11.82
CA ILE A 97 19.03 25.15 -10.66
C ILE A 97 19.69 25.73 -9.40
N VAL A 98 18.91 26.46 -8.61
CA VAL A 98 19.34 27.02 -7.32
C VAL A 98 19.09 26.00 -6.20
N LYS A 99 17.93 25.34 -6.23
CA LYS A 99 17.56 24.28 -5.28
C LYS A 99 16.78 23.21 -6.03
N ASP A 100 17.20 21.97 -5.83
CA ASP A 100 16.50 20.82 -6.40
C ASP A 100 15.18 20.57 -5.65
N TRP A 101 14.31 19.77 -6.24
CA TRP A 101 13.08 19.35 -5.60
C TRP A 101 13.39 18.37 -4.45
N PHE A 102 12.47 18.30 -3.50
CA PHE A 102 12.46 17.35 -2.40
C PHE A 102 11.00 17.01 -2.05
N ILE A 103 10.77 15.95 -1.28
CA ILE A 103 9.43 15.58 -0.82
C ILE A 103 9.01 16.55 0.28
N LEU A 104 7.85 17.18 0.13
CA LEU A 104 7.21 18.00 1.16
C LEU A 104 6.36 17.13 2.07
N THR A 105 5.49 16.32 1.47
CA THR A 105 4.59 15.42 2.18
C THR A 105 4.44 14.10 1.45
N TRP A 106 4.07 13.08 2.20
CA TRP A 106 3.53 11.85 1.66
C TRP A 106 2.29 11.44 2.45
N ALA A 107 1.39 10.73 1.77
CA ALA A 107 0.28 10.06 2.39
C ALA A 107 0.15 8.64 1.82
N VAL A 108 -0.20 7.70 2.69
CA VAL A 108 -0.44 6.32 2.30
C VAL A 108 -1.63 5.72 3.05
N LYS A 109 -2.28 4.75 2.41
CA LYS A 109 -3.39 4.00 2.97
C LYS A 109 -3.29 2.54 2.55
N TRP A 110 -3.40 1.62 3.51
CA TRP A 110 -3.62 0.22 3.18
C TRP A 110 -5.06 0.03 2.69
N LEU A 111 -5.23 -0.61 1.55
CA LEU A 111 -6.54 -0.78 0.90
C LEU A 111 -7.55 -1.45 1.86
N ASN A 112 -8.74 -0.87 1.99
CA ASN A 112 -9.82 -1.26 2.92
C ASN A 112 -9.58 -0.96 4.41
N GLU A 113 -8.43 -0.41 4.80
CA GLU A 113 -8.27 0.10 6.17
C GLU A 113 -8.89 1.50 6.29
N SER A 114 -9.25 1.92 7.50
CA SER A 114 -9.80 3.27 7.71
C SER A 114 -8.70 4.34 7.83
N GLU A 115 -7.52 3.93 8.31
CA GLU A 115 -6.44 4.84 8.68
C GLU A 115 -5.67 5.33 7.45
N VAL A 116 -5.33 6.62 7.45
CA VAL A 116 -4.43 7.23 6.46
C VAL A 116 -3.20 7.71 7.19
N TYR A 117 -2.07 7.07 6.90
CA TYR A 117 -0.77 7.45 7.41
C TYR A 117 -0.20 8.57 6.56
N SER A 118 0.51 9.50 7.19
CA SER A 118 1.13 10.63 6.49
C SER A 118 2.42 11.05 7.17
N GLY A 119 3.24 11.78 6.43
CA GLY A 119 4.42 12.45 6.95
C GLY A 119 4.67 13.72 6.17
N ARG A 120 5.19 14.73 6.85
CA ARG A 120 5.61 16.01 6.26
C ARG A 120 6.93 16.48 6.82
N VAL A 121 7.64 17.28 6.03
CA VAL A 121 8.81 18.03 6.51
C VAL A 121 8.39 19.03 7.57
N THR A 122 9.30 19.32 8.50
CA THR A 122 9.20 20.44 9.43
C THR A 122 9.58 21.75 8.72
N PRO A 123 9.25 22.93 9.29
CA PRO A 123 9.70 24.23 8.79
C PRO A 123 11.20 24.31 8.51
N LYS A 124 12.01 23.76 9.41
CA LYS A 124 13.48 23.76 9.28
C LYS A 124 13.95 22.88 8.13
N GLU A 125 13.39 21.67 8.05
CA GLU A 125 13.65 20.70 6.98
C GLU A 125 13.25 21.29 5.61
N ALA A 126 12.08 21.94 5.51
CA ALA A 126 11.61 22.57 4.27
C ALA A 126 12.55 23.67 3.76
N LEU A 127 12.98 24.57 4.65
CA LEU A 127 13.90 25.67 4.31
C LEU A 127 15.19 25.18 3.67
N VAL A 128 15.75 24.07 4.18
CA VAL A 128 17.00 23.49 3.64
C VAL A 128 16.77 22.40 2.59
N GLY A 129 15.54 21.91 2.43
CA GLY A 129 15.21 20.82 1.50
C GLY A 129 15.65 19.45 1.97
N ASP A 130 15.62 19.21 3.28
CA ASP A 130 15.95 17.91 3.89
C ASP A 130 14.67 17.09 4.08
N ASP A 131 14.51 16.05 3.28
CA ASP A 131 13.39 15.10 3.36
C ASP A 131 13.83 13.71 3.86
N GLY A 132 15.03 13.58 4.43
CA GLY A 132 15.61 12.29 4.78
C GLY A 132 14.77 11.50 5.78
N ARG A 133 14.27 12.19 6.82
CA ARG A 133 13.39 11.60 7.83
C ARG A 133 12.12 11.04 7.21
N ILE A 134 11.38 11.87 6.47
CA ILE A 134 10.10 11.45 5.89
C ILE A 134 10.29 10.44 4.76
N SER A 135 11.41 10.47 4.05
CA SER A 135 11.78 9.46 3.05
C SER A 135 11.97 8.09 3.68
N ASN A 136 12.66 8.02 4.82
CA ASN A 136 12.79 6.77 5.59
C ASN A 136 11.42 6.27 6.06
N ASP A 137 10.54 7.17 6.51
CA ASP A 137 9.21 6.78 6.99
C ASP A 137 8.36 6.13 5.88
N ILE A 138 8.22 6.76 4.71
CA ILE A 138 7.47 6.17 3.59
C ILE A 138 8.14 4.91 3.03
N TRP A 139 9.47 4.85 3.03
CA TRP A 139 10.20 3.65 2.60
C TRP A 139 9.75 2.40 3.35
N GLN A 140 9.49 2.50 4.67
CA GLN A 140 9.00 1.38 5.47
C GLN A 140 7.61 0.86 5.07
N PHE A 141 6.78 1.71 4.45
CA PHE A 141 5.49 1.29 3.89
C PHE A 141 5.68 0.63 2.52
N VAL A 142 6.46 1.25 1.66
CA VAL A 142 6.76 0.73 0.31
C VAL A 142 7.44 -0.64 0.39
N GLU A 143 8.36 -0.82 1.34
CA GLU A 143 9.06 -2.09 1.61
C GLU A 143 8.11 -3.25 1.93
N LYS A 144 6.93 -2.97 2.50
CA LYS A 144 5.94 -3.99 2.90
C LYS A 144 4.87 -4.24 1.84
N ALA A 145 4.83 -3.45 0.77
CA ALA A 145 3.75 -3.50 -0.20
C ALA A 145 3.95 -4.64 -1.20
N ASP A 146 2.92 -5.45 -1.41
CA ASP A 146 2.86 -6.41 -2.52
C ASP A 146 2.39 -5.71 -3.81
N VAL A 147 1.49 -4.72 -3.64
CA VAL A 147 0.90 -3.94 -4.72
C VAL A 147 0.84 -2.47 -4.32
N ILE A 148 1.25 -1.59 -5.22
CA ILE A 148 1.14 -0.14 -5.06
C ILE A 148 0.12 0.42 -6.04
N ILE A 149 -0.81 1.22 -5.54
CA ILE A 149 -1.79 1.99 -6.30
C ILE A 149 -1.42 3.47 -6.21
N ALA A 150 -1.27 4.12 -7.36
CA ALA A 150 -1.00 5.55 -7.47
C ALA A 150 -1.71 6.14 -8.69
N HIS A 151 -1.81 7.47 -8.77
CA HIS A 151 -2.22 8.16 -10.00
C HIS A 151 -0.99 8.81 -10.65
N ASN A 152 -0.57 8.33 -11.82
CA ASN A 152 0.71 8.72 -12.47
C ASN A 152 1.97 8.28 -11.72
N GLY A 153 1.87 7.43 -10.70
CA GLY A 153 3.01 7.01 -9.89
C GLY A 153 4.08 6.23 -10.62
N ARG A 154 3.80 5.66 -11.80
CA ARG A 154 4.85 5.02 -12.61
C ARG A 154 5.81 6.05 -13.21
N ARG A 155 5.34 7.28 -13.42
CA ARG A 155 6.12 8.38 -14.03
C ARG A 155 6.48 9.50 -13.05
N PHE A 156 5.83 9.56 -11.90
CA PHE A 156 6.01 10.62 -10.92
C PHE A 156 6.45 10.08 -9.56
N ASP A 157 5.54 9.50 -8.79
CA ASP A 157 5.77 9.11 -7.39
C ASP A 157 6.94 8.16 -7.21
N MET A 158 6.91 6.99 -7.86
CA MET A 158 7.93 5.96 -7.64
C MET A 158 9.33 6.39 -8.14
N PRO A 159 9.49 7.01 -9.32
CA PRO A 159 10.78 7.56 -9.72
C PRO A 159 11.33 8.61 -8.75
N ARG A 160 10.47 9.50 -8.21
CA ARG A 160 10.87 10.50 -7.23
C ARG A 160 11.25 9.87 -5.90
N LEU A 161 10.42 8.96 -5.37
CA LEU A 161 10.72 8.20 -4.16
C LEU A 161 12.05 7.44 -4.30
N ASN A 162 12.26 6.70 -5.37
CA ASN A 162 13.51 5.98 -5.61
C ASN A 162 14.73 6.92 -5.65
N THR A 163 14.58 8.12 -6.23
CA THR A 163 15.62 9.15 -6.25
C THR A 163 15.92 9.65 -4.83
N ARG A 164 14.89 9.92 -4.03
CA ARG A 164 15.10 10.34 -2.63
C ARG A 164 15.62 9.22 -1.75
N PHE A 165 15.22 7.97 -2.00
CA PHE A 165 15.76 6.80 -1.30
C PHE A 165 17.26 6.69 -1.51
N ILE A 166 17.75 6.73 -2.75
CA ILE A 166 19.19 6.64 -3.00
C ILE A 166 19.97 7.84 -2.45
N LEU A 167 19.43 9.06 -2.56
CA LEU A 167 20.06 10.27 -2.00
C LEU A 167 20.13 10.23 -0.46
N ASN A 168 19.15 9.61 0.18
CA ASN A 168 19.07 9.44 1.63
C ASN A 168 19.67 8.10 2.11
N GLN A 169 20.49 7.44 1.29
CA GLN A 169 21.21 6.20 1.61
C GLN A 169 20.31 5.00 1.99
N LEU A 170 19.10 4.98 1.44
CA LEU A 170 18.16 3.86 1.54
C LEU A 170 18.32 2.93 0.33
N GLY A 171 18.12 1.63 0.57
CA GLY A 171 18.13 0.62 -0.49
C GLY A 171 16.86 0.67 -1.36
N PRO A 172 16.85 -0.04 -2.50
CA PRO A 172 15.60 -0.27 -3.22
C PRO A 172 14.62 -1.04 -2.30
N PRO A 173 13.33 -0.68 -2.30
CA PRO A 173 12.34 -1.45 -1.55
C PRO A 173 12.13 -2.83 -2.19
N ALA A 174 11.49 -3.73 -1.44
CA ALA A 174 11.08 -5.05 -1.90
C ALA A 174 10.25 -4.97 -3.21
N PRO A 175 10.30 -6.01 -4.07
CA PRO A 175 9.54 -6.00 -5.31
C PRO A 175 8.02 -5.94 -5.09
N TYR A 176 7.37 -5.02 -5.78
CA TYR A 176 5.91 -4.85 -5.77
C TYR A 176 5.34 -4.82 -7.19
N ALA A 177 4.08 -5.21 -7.35
CA ALA A 177 3.30 -4.89 -8.54
C ALA A 177 2.76 -3.45 -8.46
N GLN A 178 2.50 -2.80 -9.60
CA GLN A 178 2.02 -1.43 -9.61
C GLN A 178 0.77 -1.27 -10.47
N ILE A 179 -0.23 -0.62 -9.90
CA ILE A 179 -1.49 -0.20 -10.53
C ILE A 179 -1.44 1.33 -10.66
N ASP A 180 -1.35 1.83 -11.88
CA ASP A 180 -1.35 3.27 -12.15
C ASP A 180 -2.68 3.68 -12.78
N THR A 181 -3.50 4.42 -12.02
CA THR A 181 -4.86 4.79 -12.45
C THR A 181 -4.88 5.76 -13.62
N LEU A 182 -3.80 6.54 -13.85
CA LEU A 182 -3.68 7.40 -15.03
C LEU A 182 -3.43 6.58 -16.30
N ASP A 183 -2.57 5.57 -16.21
CA ASP A 183 -2.34 4.64 -17.32
C ASP A 183 -3.63 3.88 -17.68
N ILE A 184 -4.38 3.45 -16.66
CA ILE A 184 -5.68 2.80 -16.84
C ILE A 184 -6.67 3.75 -17.52
N ALA A 185 -6.74 5.00 -17.04
CA ALA A 185 -7.61 6.01 -17.61
C ALA A 185 -7.36 6.21 -19.11
N ARG A 186 -6.09 6.42 -19.48
CA ARG A 186 -5.66 6.61 -20.87
C ARG A 186 -5.92 5.42 -21.78
N ARG A 187 -5.81 4.19 -21.25
CA ARG A 187 -5.96 2.96 -22.05
C ARG A 187 -7.41 2.56 -22.25
N ASN A 188 -8.26 2.81 -21.25
CA ASN A 188 -9.61 2.25 -21.21
C ASN A 188 -10.72 3.26 -21.45
N PHE A 189 -10.47 4.56 -21.23
CA PHE A 189 -11.50 5.58 -21.25
C PHE A 189 -11.13 6.77 -22.14
N ALA A 190 -12.14 7.48 -22.62
CA ALA A 190 -12.00 8.67 -23.44
C ALA A 190 -12.44 9.93 -22.65
N TYR A 191 -11.86 10.14 -21.47
CA TYR A 191 -12.12 11.35 -20.69
C TYR A 191 -11.57 12.58 -21.41
N SER A 192 -12.26 13.71 -21.29
CA SER A 192 -11.77 15.00 -21.84
C SER A 192 -10.47 15.45 -21.19
N SER A 193 -10.23 15.05 -19.94
CA SER A 193 -8.95 15.21 -19.23
C SER A 193 -8.74 13.98 -18.34
N ASN A 194 -7.50 13.52 -18.26
CA ASN A 194 -7.13 12.40 -17.38
C ASN A 194 -6.57 12.87 -16.03
N LYS A 195 -6.62 14.17 -15.72
CA LYS A 195 -6.25 14.67 -14.39
C LYS A 195 -7.20 14.09 -13.34
N LEU A 196 -6.66 13.63 -12.21
CA LEU A 196 -7.45 13.06 -11.12
C LEU A 196 -8.63 13.96 -10.72
N ASP A 197 -8.39 15.26 -10.50
CA ASP A 197 -9.46 16.24 -10.19
C ASP A 197 -10.62 16.25 -11.21
N TYR A 198 -10.32 16.16 -12.51
CA TYR A 198 -11.36 16.13 -13.54
C TYR A 198 -12.15 14.83 -13.50
N ILE A 199 -11.46 13.70 -13.33
CA ILE A 199 -12.09 12.38 -13.24
C ILE A 199 -12.98 12.29 -11.99
N ASN A 200 -12.52 12.81 -10.85
CA ASN A 200 -13.27 12.83 -9.61
C ASN A 200 -14.57 13.61 -9.75
N LYS A 201 -14.53 14.78 -10.40
CA LYS A 201 -15.72 15.58 -10.72
C LYS A 201 -16.73 14.82 -11.58
N LEU A 202 -16.28 14.05 -12.57
CA LEU A 202 -17.16 13.21 -13.39
C LEU A 202 -17.86 12.13 -12.56
N PHE A 203 -17.16 11.55 -11.58
CA PHE A 203 -17.70 10.51 -10.70
C PHE A 203 -18.36 11.04 -9.44
N GLN A 204 -18.49 12.36 -9.30
CA GLN A 204 -19.07 13.02 -8.13
C GLN A 204 -18.38 12.62 -6.82
N ILE A 205 -17.06 12.34 -6.90
CA ILE A 205 -16.23 12.13 -5.72
C ILE A 205 -15.92 13.50 -5.13
N ASP A 206 -16.38 13.73 -3.91
CA ASP A 206 -16.29 15.04 -3.26
C ASP A 206 -14.84 15.42 -2.97
N ARG A 207 -14.45 16.61 -3.45
CA ARG A 207 -13.12 17.15 -3.20
C ARG A 207 -13.22 18.23 -2.14
N LYS A 208 -12.84 17.86 -0.92
CA LYS A 208 -12.96 18.73 0.26
C LYS A 208 -11.96 19.88 0.29
N MET A 209 -10.92 19.85 -0.55
CA MET A 209 -9.83 20.83 -0.53
C MET A 209 -9.42 21.23 -1.96
N GLU A 210 -9.43 22.53 -2.23
CA GLU A 210 -8.82 23.13 -3.41
C GLU A 210 -7.48 23.79 -3.04
N THR A 211 -6.52 23.75 -3.95
CA THR A 211 -5.19 24.33 -3.75
C THR A 211 -4.77 25.13 -4.97
N ASN A 212 -3.79 26.01 -4.77
CA ASN A 212 -3.12 26.75 -5.83
C ASN A 212 -1.61 26.76 -5.55
N PHE A 213 -0.83 27.26 -6.50
CA PHE A 213 0.63 27.20 -6.43
C PHE A 213 1.24 27.91 -5.20
N LYS A 214 0.56 28.93 -4.63
CA LYS A 214 1.02 29.63 -3.43
C LYS A 214 1.22 28.67 -2.25
N LEU A 215 0.41 27.62 -2.14
CA LEU A 215 0.57 26.63 -1.07
C LEU A 215 1.96 25.97 -1.12
N TRP A 216 2.49 25.67 -2.31
CA TRP A 216 3.82 25.09 -2.48
C TRP A 216 4.92 26.09 -2.12
N ASP A 217 4.77 27.36 -2.52
CA ASP A 217 5.72 28.42 -2.18
C ASP A 217 5.80 28.60 -0.65
N ASP A 218 4.65 28.72 0.02
CA ASP A 218 4.58 28.89 1.47
C ASP A 218 5.18 27.66 2.21
N CYS A 219 4.95 26.45 1.69
CA CYS A 219 5.60 25.24 2.21
C CYS A 219 7.13 25.30 2.07
N CYS A 220 7.65 25.79 0.94
CA CYS A 220 9.09 25.91 0.72
C CYS A 220 9.74 26.98 1.60
N GLU A 221 8.98 27.98 2.03
CA GLU A 221 9.39 28.99 3.01
C GLU A 221 9.30 28.50 4.47
N GLY A 222 8.84 27.26 4.68
CA GLY A 222 8.72 26.66 6.00
C GLY A 222 7.51 27.16 6.80
N ASP A 223 6.47 27.67 6.15
CA ASP A 223 5.22 28.02 6.83
C ASP A 223 4.57 26.74 7.39
N GLU A 224 4.46 26.66 8.71
CA GLU A 224 3.92 25.50 9.43
C GLU A 224 2.46 25.21 9.09
N VAL A 225 1.65 26.26 8.87
CA VAL A 225 0.23 26.13 8.53
C VAL A 225 0.09 25.64 7.10
N ALA A 226 0.89 26.16 6.17
CA ALA A 226 0.94 25.69 4.79
C ALA A 226 1.36 24.21 4.73
N LEU A 227 2.40 23.82 5.47
CA LEU A 227 2.85 22.43 5.55
C LEU A 227 1.76 21.50 6.10
N ALA A 228 1.01 21.94 7.12
CA ALA A 228 -0.11 21.16 7.68
C ALA A 228 -1.27 21.04 6.68
N MET A 229 -1.55 22.13 5.94
CA MET A 229 -2.56 22.14 4.89
C MET A 229 -2.18 21.23 3.72
N MET A 230 -0.89 21.20 3.32
CA MET A 230 -0.37 20.30 2.30
C MET A 230 -0.51 18.84 2.71
N GLU A 231 -0.20 18.50 3.96
CA GLU A 231 -0.38 17.15 4.49
C GLU A 231 -1.86 16.73 4.46
N ALA A 232 -2.77 17.62 4.91
CA ALA A 232 -4.21 17.35 4.87
C ALA A 232 -4.69 17.12 3.42
N TYR A 233 -4.24 17.96 2.48
CA TYR A 233 -4.55 17.83 1.07
C TYR A 233 -4.09 16.48 0.49
N ASN A 234 -2.84 16.09 0.75
CA ASN A 234 -2.26 14.83 0.27
C ASN A 234 -2.98 13.60 0.88
N LYS A 235 -3.36 13.64 2.17
CA LYS A 235 -4.20 12.60 2.79
C LYS A 235 -5.56 12.45 2.11
N ASN A 236 -6.18 13.58 1.74
CA ASN A 236 -7.46 13.58 1.04
C ASN A 236 -7.34 13.00 -0.37
N ASP A 237 -6.27 13.34 -1.11
CA ASP A 237 -6.04 12.80 -2.45
C ASP A 237 -5.83 11.26 -2.42
N VAL A 238 -5.19 10.69 -1.39
CA VAL A 238 -5.13 9.21 -1.19
C VAL A 238 -6.51 8.60 -0.98
N GLY A 239 -7.38 9.22 -0.17
CA GLY A 239 -8.74 8.75 0.03
C GLY A 239 -9.56 8.76 -1.26
N ILE A 240 -9.46 9.85 -2.02
CA ILE A 240 -10.12 9.97 -3.32
C ILE A 240 -9.57 8.95 -4.32
N LEU A 241 -8.26 8.73 -4.33
CA LEU A 241 -7.62 7.74 -5.18
C LEU A 241 -8.13 6.32 -4.86
N GLU A 242 -8.40 6.00 -3.60
CA GLU A 242 -9.04 4.73 -3.23
C GLU A 242 -10.42 4.57 -3.87
N GLU A 243 -11.28 5.58 -3.71
CA GLU A 243 -12.63 5.56 -4.28
C GLU A 243 -12.59 5.44 -5.80
N HIS A 244 -11.72 6.23 -6.45
CA HIS A 244 -11.49 6.13 -7.88
C HIS A 244 -11.00 4.74 -8.28
N TYR A 245 -10.06 4.14 -7.53
CA TYR A 245 -9.61 2.78 -7.78
C TYR A 245 -10.76 1.77 -7.72
N TYR A 246 -11.67 1.85 -6.74
CA TYR A 246 -12.82 0.93 -6.69
C TYR A 246 -13.72 1.03 -7.92
N ILE A 247 -13.92 2.24 -8.46
CA ILE A 247 -14.72 2.48 -9.67
C ILE A 247 -14.04 1.87 -10.90
N VAL A 248 -12.73 2.07 -11.06
CA VAL A 248 -12.01 1.61 -12.27
C VAL A 248 -11.51 0.18 -12.19
N ARG A 249 -11.34 -0.40 -10.98
CA ARG A 249 -10.85 -1.77 -10.76
C ARG A 249 -11.50 -2.84 -11.65
N PRO A 250 -12.82 -2.84 -11.87
CA PRO A 250 -13.48 -3.80 -12.76
C PRO A 250 -13.04 -3.76 -14.21
N TRP A 251 -12.53 -2.61 -14.64
CA TRP A 251 -12.10 -2.32 -16.01
C TRP A 251 -10.62 -2.61 -16.24
N ILE A 252 -9.84 -2.88 -15.18
CA ILE A 252 -8.40 -3.11 -15.27
C ILE A 252 -8.13 -4.47 -15.90
N LYS A 253 -7.62 -4.45 -17.14
CA LYS A 253 -7.09 -5.64 -17.81
C LYS A 253 -5.70 -5.95 -17.24
N SER A 254 -5.39 -7.21 -17.01
CA SER A 254 -4.11 -7.66 -16.43
C SER A 254 -3.83 -7.08 -15.04
N HIS A 255 -4.86 -6.99 -14.20
CA HIS A 255 -4.73 -6.64 -12.79
C HIS A 255 -3.76 -7.61 -12.08
N PRO A 256 -2.90 -7.13 -11.16
CA PRO A 256 -2.14 -8.02 -10.27
C PRO A 256 -3.07 -9.05 -9.63
N ASN A 257 -2.73 -10.33 -9.71
CA ASN A 257 -3.66 -11.38 -9.31
C ASN A 257 -3.74 -11.47 -7.78
N MET A 258 -4.73 -10.80 -7.20
CA MET A 258 -4.98 -10.76 -5.76
C MET A 258 -5.28 -12.14 -5.19
N GLY A 259 -5.81 -13.07 -6.01
CA GLY A 259 -6.07 -14.45 -5.61
C GLY A 259 -4.81 -15.28 -5.31
N LEU A 260 -3.61 -14.80 -5.68
CA LEU A 260 -2.34 -15.44 -5.31
C LEU A 260 -1.99 -15.25 -3.82
N PHE A 261 -2.50 -14.18 -3.23
CA PHE A 261 -2.16 -13.79 -1.86
C PHE A 261 -3.21 -14.27 -0.87
N VAL A 262 -4.46 -14.48 -1.32
CA VAL A 262 -5.55 -14.97 -0.48
C VAL A 262 -5.43 -16.47 -0.28
N GLU A 263 -5.36 -16.92 0.98
CA GLU A 263 -5.37 -18.34 1.35
C GLU A 263 -6.74 -19.04 1.12
N GLY A 264 -6.74 -20.37 1.10
CA GLY A 264 -7.95 -21.21 0.99
C GLY A 264 -8.19 -21.82 -0.39
N ASP A 265 -9.16 -22.73 -0.47
CA ASP A 265 -9.50 -23.43 -1.71
C ASP A 265 -10.58 -22.68 -2.52
N GLY A 266 -10.67 -23.01 -3.82
CA GLY A 266 -11.73 -22.53 -4.70
C GLY A 266 -11.33 -21.35 -5.61
N ALA A 267 -12.28 -20.94 -6.45
CA ALA A 267 -12.07 -19.87 -7.41
C ALA A 267 -12.06 -18.51 -6.71
N LYS A 268 -11.05 -17.69 -7.02
CA LYS A 268 -10.88 -16.34 -6.48
C LYS A 268 -10.79 -15.33 -7.60
N CYS A 269 -11.43 -14.19 -7.43
CA CYS A 269 -11.35 -13.09 -8.37
C CYS A 269 -9.92 -12.56 -8.40
N PRO A 270 -9.25 -12.46 -9.57
CA PRO A 270 -7.91 -11.92 -9.65
C PRO A 270 -7.85 -10.43 -9.32
N SER A 271 -8.97 -9.69 -9.42
CA SER A 271 -8.99 -8.25 -9.17
C SER A 271 -9.17 -7.88 -7.70
N CYS A 272 -9.91 -8.67 -6.91
CA CYS A 272 -10.20 -8.35 -5.50
C CYS A 272 -9.95 -9.49 -4.51
N GLY A 273 -9.64 -10.70 -4.98
CA GLY A 273 -9.50 -11.89 -4.14
C GLY A 273 -10.82 -12.50 -3.65
N GLY A 274 -11.96 -11.88 -3.95
CA GLY A 274 -13.29 -12.36 -3.54
C GLY A 274 -13.69 -13.69 -4.18
N THR A 275 -14.50 -14.46 -3.47
CA THR A 275 -14.98 -15.79 -3.88
C THR A 275 -16.40 -15.78 -4.42
N ASP A 276 -17.15 -14.69 -4.25
CA ASP A 276 -18.47 -14.53 -4.87
C ASP A 276 -18.30 -14.26 -6.38
N ILE A 277 -18.52 -15.33 -7.14
CA ILE A 277 -18.28 -15.41 -8.56
C ILE A 277 -19.50 -16.03 -9.25
N ARG A 278 -20.08 -15.28 -10.18
CA ARG A 278 -21.11 -15.76 -11.09
C ARG A 278 -20.52 -16.11 -12.44
N TRP A 279 -20.50 -17.40 -12.79
CA TRP A 279 -20.14 -17.83 -14.14
C TRP A 279 -21.13 -17.28 -15.17
N LEU A 280 -20.59 -16.84 -16.31
CA LEU A 280 -21.36 -16.28 -17.41
C LEU A 280 -21.49 -17.33 -18.51
N ASP A 281 -22.63 -17.31 -19.21
CA ASP A 281 -22.79 -18.05 -20.46
C ASP A 281 -22.09 -17.33 -21.63
N LYS A 282 -20.79 -17.09 -21.44
CA LYS A 282 -19.89 -16.43 -22.39
C LYS A 282 -18.48 -17.00 -22.26
N PHE A 283 -17.78 -17.05 -23.39
CA PHE A 283 -16.38 -17.47 -23.44
C PHE A 283 -15.48 -16.30 -23.85
N TYR A 284 -14.34 -16.20 -23.18
CA TYR A 284 -13.20 -15.44 -23.68
C TYR A 284 -12.46 -16.33 -24.68
N THR A 285 -12.22 -15.81 -25.87
CA THR A 285 -11.57 -16.56 -26.95
C THR A 285 -10.17 -16.02 -27.21
N THR A 286 -9.25 -16.94 -27.41
CA THR A 286 -7.94 -16.70 -28.04
C THR A 286 -7.97 -17.32 -29.44
N SER A 287 -6.89 -17.23 -30.20
CA SER A 287 -6.80 -17.83 -31.54
C SER A 287 -7.15 -19.32 -31.55
N VAL A 288 -6.80 -20.07 -30.49
CA VAL A 288 -6.95 -21.53 -30.46
C VAL A 288 -7.66 -22.10 -29.23
N ASN A 289 -8.12 -21.26 -28.30
CA ASN A 289 -8.79 -21.72 -27.08
C ASN A 289 -9.98 -20.83 -26.69
N LYS A 290 -10.94 -21.43 -25.98
CA LYS A 290 -12.06 -20.78 -25.29
C LYS A 290 -11.90 -20.96 -23.77
N TYR A 291 -12.26 -19.95 -22.99
CA TYR A 291 -12.18 -19.97 -21.53
C TYR A 291 -13.50 -19.44 -20.97
N SER A 292 -14.09 -20.16 -20.01
CA SER A 292 -15.34 -19.73 -19.38
C SER A 292 -15.13 -18.39 -18.68
N CYS A 293 -16.04 -17.45 -18.89
CA CYS A 293 -15.99 -16.15 -18.24
C CYS A 293 -16.80 -16.15 -16.95
N PHE A 294 -16.42 -15.27 -16.03
CA PHE A 294 -17.20 -15.01 -14.82
C PHE A 294 -17.27 -13.52 -14.52
N ARG A 295 -18.23 -13.14 -13.68
CA ARG A 295 -18.32 -11.82 -13.06
C ARG A 295 -18.24 -11.97 -11.55
N CYS A 296 -17.36 -11.19 -10.92
CA CYS A 296 -17.29 -11.10 -9.47
C CYS A 296 -18.25 -10.00 -8.96
N GLU A 297 -18.66 -10.08 -7.70
CA GLU A 297 -19.39 -9.02 -6.99
C GLU A 297 -18.71 -7.65 -7.12
N CYS A 298 -17.37 -7.61 -7.12
CA CYS A 298 -16.64 -6.36 -7.32
C CYS A 298 -16.84 -5.72 -8.70
N GLY A 299 -17.57 -6.36 -9.62
CA GLY A 299 -17.87 -5.90 -10.98
C GLY A 299 -16.90 -6.44 -12.04
N ALA A 300 -15.71 -6.89 -11.63
CA ALA A 300 -14.68 -7.35 -12.56
C ALA A 300 -15.13 -8.59 -13.35
N ILE A 301 -14.78 -8.62 -14.64
CA ILE A 301 -14.94 -9.80 -15.49
C ILE A 301 -13.60 -10.52 -15.59
N GLY A 302 -13.61 -11.80 -15.25
CA GLY A 302 -12.46 -12.68 -15.37
C GLY A 302 -12.75 -13.90 -16.23
N ARG A 303 -11.75 -14.78 -16.37
CA ARG A 303 -11.89 -16.06 -17.08
C ARG A 303 -11.19 -17.19 -16.34
N SER A 304 -11.61 -18.42 -16.60
CA SER A 304 -10.91 -19.61 -16.13
C SER A 304 -9.49 -19.69 -16.70
N ARG A 305 -8.56 -20.30 -15.93
CA ARG A 305 -7.23 -20.65 -16.42
C ARG A 305 -7.28 -21.87 -17.35
N GLN A 306 -8.15 -22.82 -17.05
CA GLN A 306 -8.37 -24.01 -17.85
C GLN A 306 -9.26 -23.68 -19.05
N THR A 307 -8.90 -24.22 -20.21
CA THR A 307 -9.70 -24.06 -21.42
C THR A 307 -10.94 -24.95 -21.39
N ALA A 308 -12.03 -24.43 -21.93
CA ALA A 308 -13.28 -25.17 -22.16
C ALA A 308 -13.25 -26.03 -23.43
N VAL A 309 -12.21 -25.91 -24.27
CA VAL A 309 -12.09 -26.70 -25.50
C VAL A 309 -11.58 -28.10 -25.17
N GLY A 310 -12.31 -29.12 -25.62
CA GLY A 310 -11.96 -30.52 -25.44
C GLY A 310 -10.63 -30.89 -26.13
N LYS A 311 -9.98 -31.95 -25.66
CA LYS A 311 -8.67 -32.39 -26.19
C LYS A 311 -8.74 -32.73 -27.68
N ASP A 312 -9.81 -33.39 -28.12
CA ASP A 312 -9.98 -33.79 -29.52
C ASP A 312 -10.42 -32.63 -30.42
N GLU A 313 -11.27 -31.73 -29.91
CA GLU A 313 -11.65 -30.51 -30.62
C GLU A 313 -10.42 -29.63 -30.91
N ARG A 314 -9.48 -29.51 -29.96
CA ARG A 314 -8.23 -28.76 -30.16
C ARG A 314 -7.39 -29.24 -31.33
N LYS A 315 -7.42 -30.54 -31.67
CA LYS A 315 -6.67 -31.08 -32.82
C LYS A 315 -7.17 -30.54 -34.16
N ASN A 316 -8.43 -30.11 -34.19
CA ASN A 316 -9.09 -29.60 -35.39
C ASN A 316 -9.01 -28.07 -35.51
N ILE A 317 -8.48 -27.37 -34.50
CA ILE A 317 -8.38 -25.91 -34.50
C ILE A 317 -7.06 -25.48 -35.14
N LEU A 318 -7.18 -24.75 -36.25
CA LEU A 318 -6.04 -24.16 -36.96
C LEU A 318 -5.83 -22.71 -36.51
N SER A 319 -4.62 -22.18 -36.70
CA SER A 319 -4.28 -20.78 -36.39
C SER A 319 -3.54 -20.12 -37.55
N SER A 320 -3.75 -18.82 -37.73
CA SER A 320 -2.95 -18.04 -38.68
C SER A 320 -1.53 -17.89 -38.19
N THR A 321 -0.59 -17.65 -39.10
CA THR A 321 0.79 -17.28 -38.75
C THR A 321 0.81 -16.06 -37.83
N ALA A 322 1.67 -16.09 -36.80
CA ALA A 322 1.82 -14.96 -35.86
C ALA A 322 2.22 -13.68 -36.62
N ARG A 323 1.71 -12.53 -36.16
CA ARG A 323 2.12 -11.21 -36.66
C ARG A 323 3.43 -10.76 -36.04
#